data_AF-A0A1Q3E209-F1
#
_entry.id   AF-A0A1Q3E209-F1
#
_cell.length_a   1.000
_cell.length_b   1.000
_cell.length_c   1.000
_cell.angle_alpha   90.00
_cell.angle_beta   90.00
_cell.angle_gamma   90.00
#
_symmetry.space_group_name_H-M   'P 1'
#
loop_
_entity.id
_entity.type
_entity.pdbx_description
1 polymer ?
#
loop_
_entity_poly.entity_id
_entity_poly.type
_entity_poly.pdbx_seq_one_letter_code
_entity_poly.pdbx_strand_id
1 'polypeptide(L)'
;MDSDPDSDSNHMWSKHLAKEAPHSIRHVSIRQLLKADLPYEKALFSMNDKPFKRVIVVGNVRQKTVTPNQIAYKLDDGSGCIMARFWRDPTLEQDFVDDDITSQ
;
A
#
# COMPACT_ATOMS: atom_id res chain seq x y z
N MET A 1 -20.78 -4.92 -40.57
CA MET A 1 -20.76 -5.12 -39.11
C MET A 1 -19.53 -5.95 -38.86
N ASP A 2 -18.41 -5.30 -38.66
CA ASP A 2 -17.13 -5.97 -38.48
C ASP A 2 -16.81 -5.90 -36.98
N SER A 3 -17.09 -6.98 -36.27
CA SER A 3 -16.67 -7.11 -34.88
C SER A 3 -15.17 -7.33 -34.88
N ASP A 4 -14.40 -6.31 -34.48
CA ASP A 4 -12.96 -6.40 -34.33
C ASP A 4 -12.60 -7.50 -33.32
N PRO A 5 -11.91 -8.59 -33.73
CA PRO A 5 -11.58 -9.72 -32.85
C PRO A 5 -10.62 -9.32 -31.70
N ASP A 6 -9.93 -8.19 -31.83
CA ASP A 6 -9.04 -7.64 -30.82
C ASP A 6 -9.79 -6.94 -29.66
N SER A 7 -11.06 -6.57 -29.88
CA SER A 7 -11.90 -5.89 -28.88
C SER A 7 -12.26 -6.84 -27.72
N ASP A 8 -12.65 -8.08 -28.04
CA ASP A 8 -12.99 -9.09 -27.03
C ASP A 8 -11.76 -9.56 -26.23
N SER A 9 -10.59 -9.60 -26.87
CA SER A 9 -9.32 -10.00 -26.26
C SER A 9 -8.84 -8.99 -25.19
N ASN A 10 -8.90 -7.69 -25.50
CA ASN A 10 -8.59 -6.62 -24.54
C ASN A 10 -9.57 -6.59 -23.36
N HIS A 11 -10.85 -6.90 -23.60
CA HIS A 11 -11.87 -6.94 -22.57
C HIS A 11 -11.67 -8.13 -21.60
N MET A 12 -11.23 -9.28 -22.10
CA MET A 12 -10.92 -10.47 -21.29
C MET A 12 -9.73 -10.28 -20.35
N TRP A 13 -8.66 -9.62 -20.82
CA TRP A 13 -7.46 -9.36 -20.02
C TRP A 13 -7.74 -8.37 -18.88
N SER A 14 -8.55 -7.35 -19.15
CA SER A 14 -8.96 -6.34 -18.17
C SER A 14 -9.76 -6.94 -17.01
N LYS A 15 -10.68 -7.87 -17.31
CA LYS A 15 -11.47 -8.58 -16.28
C LYS A 15 -10.62 -9.46 -15.37
N HIS A 16 -9.64 -10.17 -15.93
CA HIS A 16 -8.71 -11.00 -15.15
C HIS A 16 -7.82 -10.15 -14.23
N LEU A 17 -7.29 -9.04 -14.74
CA LEU A 17 -6.47 -8.11 -13.93
C LEU A 17 -7.25 -7.52 -12.74
N ALA A 18 -8.53 -7.20 -12.94
CA ALA A 18 -9.40 -6.73 -11.86
C ALA A 18 -9.67 -7.81 -10.79
N LYS A 19 -9.77 -9.08 -11.21
CA LYS A 19 -9.98 -10.23 -10.31
C LYS A 19 -8.75 -10.53 -9.45
N GLU A 20 -7.54 -10.38 -10.00
CA GLU A 20 -6.27 -10.66 -9.30
C GLU A 20 -5.77 -9.47 -8.46
N ALA A 21 -6.28 -8.27 -8.70
CA ALA A 21 -5.91 -7.04 -7.99
C ALA A 21 -5.90 -7.15 -6.45
N PRO A 22 -6.87 -7.82 -5.78
CA PRO A 22 -6.87 -7.99 -4.33
C PRO A 22 -5.74 -8.87 -3.80
N HIS A 23 -5.20 -9.76 -4.64
CA HIS A 23 -4.13 -10.69 -4.30
C HIS A 23 -2.74 -10.15 -4.66
N SER A 24 -2.67 -9.17 -5.55
CA SER A 24 -1.42 -8.51 -5.95
C SER A 24 -0.85 -7.59 -4.87
N ILE A 25 0.50 -7.53 -4.80
CA ILE A 25 1.25 -6.56 -4.01
C ILE A 25 1.97 -5.62 -4.98
N ARG A 26 1.86 -4.30 -4.76
CA ARG A 26 2.43 -3.29 -5.66
C ARG A 26 3.47 -2.42 -4.99
N HIS A 27 4.60 -2.23 -5.65
CA HIS A 27 5.62 -1.27 -5.23
C HIS A 27 5.22 0.11 -5.72
N VAL A 28 5.10 1.08 -4.82
CA VAL A 28 4.60 2.42 -5.11
C VAL A 28 5.34 3.47 -4.29
N SER A 29 5.39 4.70 -4.80
CA SER A 29 5.84 5.86 -4.02
C SER A 29 4.73 6.40 -3.13
N ILE A 30 5.09 7.15 -2.08
CA ILE A 30 4.13 7.80 -1.20
C ILE A 30 3.27 8.80 -1.98
N ARG A 31 3.86 9.58 -2.91
CA ARG A 31 3.10 10.51 -3.74
C ARG A 31 2.05 9.82 -4.59
N GLN A 32 2.38 8.64 -5.13
CA GLN A 32 1.43 7.83 -5.88
C GLN A 32 0.26 7.39 -5.00
N LEU A 33 0.54 6.93 -3.77
CA LEU A 33 -0.52 6.57 -2.80
C LEU A 33 -1.40 7.76 -2.41
N LEU A 34 -0.81 8.93 -2.19
CA LEU A 34 -1.56 10.15 -1.84
C LEU A 34 -2.46 10.64 -2.98
N LYS A 35 -2.17 10.23 -4.22
CA LYS A 35 -2.97 10.52 -5.41
C LYS A 35 -3.87 9.35 -5.84
N ALA A 36 -3.93 8.27 -5.05
CA ALA A 36 -4.79 7.15 -5.38
C ALA A 36 -6.26 7.52 -5.19
N ASP A 37 -7.09 7.12 -6.13
CA ASP A 37 -8.51 7.38 -6.11
C ASP A 37 -9.24 6.28 -5.33
N LEU A 38 -10.22 6.69 -4.53
CA LEU A 38 -11.18 5.80 -3.88
C LEU A 38 -12.58 6.16 -4.38
N PRO A 39 -13.13 5.45 -5.37
CA PRO A 39 -14.36 5.88 -6.04
C PRO A 39 -15.61 5.82 -5.14
N TYR A 40 -15.64 4.94 -4.14
CA TYR A 40 -16.67 4.87 -3.09
C TYR A 40 -16.12 4.13 -1.86
N GLU A 41 -16.79 4.25 -0.69
CA GLU A 41 -16.28 3.79 0.62
C GLU A 41 -15.86 2.30 0.69
N LYS A 42 -16.49 1.44 -0.11
CA LYS A 42 -16.21 -0.01 -0.17
C LYS A 42 -15.40 -0.44 -1.40
N ALA A 43 -14.94 0.52 -2.19
CA ALA A 43 -14.14 0.25 -3.37
C ALA A 43 -12.71 -0.15 -3.00
N LEU A 44 -12.01 -0.75 -3.96
CA LEU A 44 -10.55 -0.81 -3.90
C LEU A 44 -9.98 0.56 -4.28
N PHE A 45 -8.84 0.91 -3.68
CA PHE A 45 -8.05 2.03 -4.18
C PHE A 45 -7.60 1.74 -5.61
N SER A 46 -7.62 2.75 -6.46
CA SER A 46 -7.17 2.66 -7.84
C SER A 46 -6.12 3.71 -8.12
N MET A 47 -5.17 3.36 -8.97
CA MET A 47 -4.19 4.28 -9.51
C MET A 47 -4.06 4.00 -10.99
N ASN A 48 -4.29 5.02 -11.83
CA ASN A 48 -4.36 4.90 -13.29
C ASN A 48 -5.30 3.75 -13.71
N ASP A 49 -6.51 3.73 -13.15
CA ASP A 49 -7.56 2.71 -13.39
C ASP A 49 -7.21 1.27 -13.02
N LYS A 50 -6.09 1.05 -12.31
CA LYS A 50 -5.68 -0.29 -11.86
C LYS A 50 -5.96 -0.43 -10.36
N PRO A 51 -6.98 -1.19 -9.94
CA PRO A 51 -7.30 -1.38 -8.53
C PRO A 51 -6.18 -2.13 -7.80
N PHE A 52 -5.99 -1.85 -6.52
CA PHE A 52 -5.03 -2.55 -5.66
C PHE A 52 -5.52 -2.58 -4.21
N LYS A 53 -4.98 -3.55 -3.45
CA LYS A 53 -5.28 -3.72 -2.02
C LYS A 53 -4.05 -3.69 -1.13
N ARG A 54 -2.93 -4.22 -1.62
CA ARG A 54 -1.66 -4.31 -0.87
C ARG A 54 -0.56 -3.58 -1.60
N VAL A 55 0.25 -2.86 -0.83
CA VAL A 55 1.35 -2.05 -1.35
C VAL A 55 2.61 -2.25 -0.54
N ILE A 56 3.75 -2.05 -1.18
CA ILE A 56 5.07 -1.93 -0.57
C ILE A 56 5.57 -0.51 -0.87
N VAL A 57 6.02 0.17 0.18
CA VAL A 57 6.65 1.48 0.11
C VAL A 57 8.00 1.38 0.81
N VAL A 58 8.99 2.05 0.25
CA VAL A 58 10.32 2.20 0.86
C VAL A 58 10.53 3.67 1.13
N GLY A 59 10.92 4.01 2.36
CA GLY A 59 11.16 5.39 2.76
C GLY A 59 11.87 5.46 4.11
N ASN A 60 12.38 6.63 4.43
CA ASN A 60 13.06 6.91 5.68
C ASN A 60 12.06 7.13 6.81
N VAL A 61 12.31 6.54 7.98
CA VAL A 61 11.53 6.83 9.18
C VAL A 61 11.94 8.20 9.72
N ARG A 62 10.99 9.13 9.77
CA ARG A 62 11.17 10.48 10.31
C ARG A 62 10.78 10.58 11.77
N GLN A 63 9.83 9.76 12.20
CA GLN A 63 9.31 9.74 13.56
C GLN A 63 8.73 8.36 13.88
N LYS A 64 8.95 7.89 15.11
CA LYS A 64 8.35 6.69 15.69
C LYS A 64 7.50 7.11 16.89
N THR A 65 6.27 6.62 16.97
CA THR A 65 5.38 6.84 18.12
C THR A 65 4.83 5.50 18.57
N VAL A 66 5.15 5.12 19.81
CA VAL A 66 4.78 3.83 20.39
C VAL A 66 3.63 4.03 21.38
N THR A 67 2.59 3.22 21.25
CA THR A 67 1.44 3.12 22.15
C THR A 67 1.28 1.65 22.51
N PRO A 68 0.72 1.25 23.67
CA PRO A 68 0.58 -0.17 24.03
C PRO A 68 0.07 -1.08 22.89
N ASN A 69 -0.96 -0.64 22.17
CA ASN A 69 -1.59 -1.45 21.12
C ASN A 69 -1.03 -1.24 19.71
N GLN A 70 -0.15 -0.26 19.50
CA GLN A 70 0.31 0.08 18.15
C GLN A 70 1.62 0.85 18.12
N ILE A 71 2.30 0.76 16.98
CA ILE A 71 3.45 1.60 16.64
C ILE A 71 3.09 2.38 15.36
N ALA A 72 3.19 3.70 15.41
CA ALA A 72 3.02 4.57 14.27
C ALA A 72 4.38 5.10 13.79
N TYR A 73 4.64 4.96 12.49
CA TYR A 73 5.83 5.47 11.83
C TYR A 73 5.45 6.57 10.85
N LYS A 74 6.09 7.73 10.96
CA LYS A 74 6.04 8.76 9.92
C LYS A 74 7.14 8.44 8.90
N LEU A 75 6.74 8.06 7.69
CA LEU A 75 7.63 7.67 6.59
C LEU A 75 7.74 8.80 5.57
N ASP A 76 8.93 8.97 5.00
CA ASP A 76 9.22 9.94 3.93
C ASP A 76 10.14 9.28 2.89
N ASP A 77 9.68 9.21 1.64
CA ASP A 77 10.41 8.62 0.50
C ASP A 77 11.00 9.67 -0.45
N GLY A 78 10.97 10.95 -0.07
CA GLY A 78 11.35 12.09 -0.92
C GLY A 78 10.26 12.54 -1.90
N SER A 79 9.23 11.74 -2.12
CA SER A 79 8.07 12.10 -2.95
C SER A 79 6.89 12.63 -2.12
N GLY A 80 6.79 12.20 -0.86
CA GLY A 80 5.80 12.67 0.12
C GLY A 80 6.00 12.05 1.49
N CYS A 81 5.11 12.40 2.43
CA CYS A 81 5.11 11.84 3.78
C CYS A 81 3.79 11.12 4.08
N ILE A 82 3.86 9.96 4.76
CA ILE A 82 2.67 9.21 5.21
C ILE A 82 2.86 8.66 6.62
N MET A 83 1.75 8.39 7.30
CA MET A 83 1.73 7.70 8.60
C MET A 83 1.38 6.23 8.40
N ALA A 84 2.31 5.33 8.70
CA ALA A 84 2.09 3.89 8.71
C ALA A 84 1.86 3.39 10.14
N ARG A 85 0.77 2.66 10.39
CA ARG A 85 0.43 2.14 11.72
C ARG A 85 0.51 0.61 11.72
N PHE A 86 1.33 0.08 12.61
CA PHE A 86 1.41 -1.33 12.94
C PHE A 86 0.66 -1.59 14.24
N TRP A 87 -0.34 -2.47 14.21
CA TRP A 87 -1.07 -2.87 15.40
C TRP A 87 -0.36 -4.05 16.05
N ARG A 88 -0.03 -3.92 17.34
CA ARG A 88 0.60 -4.97 18.13
C ARG A 88 -0.48 -5.90 18.66
N ASP A 89 -0.24 -7.20 18.51
CA ASP A 89 -0.98 -8.19 19.28
C ASP A 89 -0.35 -8.25 20.68
N PRO A 90 -1.09 -7.95 21.77
CA PRO A 90 -0.56 -8.03 23.13
C PRO A 90 -0.18 -9.46 23.55
N THR A 91 -0.62 -10.49 22.81
CA THR A 91 -0.32 -11.90 23.11
C THR A 91 0.96 -12.41 22.46
N LEU A 92 1.50 -11.67 21.50
CA LEU A 92 2.76 -12.00 20.83
C LEU A 92 3.87 -11.17 21.46
N GLU A 93 4.57 -11.74 22.45
CA GLU A 93 5.88 -11.23 22.86
C GLU A 93 6.85 -11.43 21.67
N GLN A 94 6.93 -10.42 20.79
CA GLN A 94 8.00 -10.33 19.82
C GLN A 94 9.13 -9.49 20.42
N ASP A 95 10.31 -10.09 20.47
CA ASP A 95 11.58 -9.46 20.82
C ASP A 95 11.90 -8.33 19.82
N PHE A 96 11.30 -7.17 20.03
CA PHE A 96 11.74 -5.96 19.36
C PHE A 96 13.02 -5.50 20.06
N VAL A 97 14.16 -5.88 19.48
CA VAL A 97 15.44 -5.25 19.80
C VAL A 97 15.28 -3.78 19.40
N ASP A 98 15.03 -2.91 20.38
CA ASP A 98 15.13 -1.48 20.22
C ASP A 98 16.64 -1.20 20.12
N ASP A 99 17.21 -1.43 18.93
CA ASP A 99 18.58 -1.05 18.64
C ASP A 99 18.58 0.47 18.54
N ASP A 100 18.68 1.11 19.70
CA ASP A 100 18.92 2.53 19.85
C ASP A 100 20.32 2.81 19.29
N ILE A 101 20.40 3.12 18.00
CA ILE A 101 21.64 3.60 17.34
C ILE A 101 21.90 5.07 17.76
N THR A 102 21.83 5.33 19.06
CA THR A 102 22.33 6.55 19.72
C THR A 102 23.07 6.15 21.00
N SER A 103 24.12 5.37 20.84
CA SER A 103 25.20 5.29 21.83
C SER A 103 26.53 5.23 21.10
N GLN A 104 27.03 6.40 20.69
CA GLN A 104 28.42 6.85 20.79
C GLN A 104 28.59 8.27 20.25
#